data_AF-A0A7V2WYX7-F1
#
_entry.id   AF-A0A7V2WYX7-F1
#
_cell.length_a   1.000
_cell.length_b   1.000
_cell.length_c   1.000
_cell.angle_alpha   90.00
_cell.angle_beta   90.00
_cell.angle_gamma   90.00
#
_symmetry.space_group_name_H-M   'P 1'
#
loop_
_entity.id
_entity.type
_entity.pdbx_description
1 polymer ?
#
loop_
_entity_poly.entity_id
_entity_poly.type
_entity_poly.pdbx_seq_one_letter_code
_entity_poly.pdbx_strand_id
1 'polypeptide(L)' 'MLEKTYRPGEVEPRIYEAWEKTGLFAPRMEEGRVPWCIMMPPPNVTGSLHMGHALTFTIQDALVRFHRMRGRDTLWQP' A
#
# COMPACT_ATOMS: atom_id res chain seq x y z
N MET A 1 -23.12 17.06 7.39
CA MET A 1 -23.63 16.69 6.05
C MET A 1 -22.40 16.33 5.21
N LEU A 2 -22.40 15.21 4.47
CA LEU A 2 -21.28 14.86 3.60
C LEU A 2 -21.24 15.81 2.39
N GLU A 3 -20.05 16.19 1.97
CA GLU A 3 -19.82 16.94 0.72
C GLU A 3 -20.41 16.16 -0.47
N LYS A 4 -21.04 16.88 -1.40
CA LYS A 4 -21.64 16.25 -2.59
C LYS A 4 -20.61 15.93 -3.67
N THR A 5 -19.45 16.61 -3.64
CA THR A 5 -18.39 16.46 -4.63
C THR A 5 -17.16 15.87 -3.97
N TYR A 6 -16.68 14.74 -4.50
CA TYR A 6 -15.43 14.15 -4.09
C TYR A 6 -14.24 14.97 -4.63
N ARG A 7 -13.34 15.37 -3.73
CA ARG A 7 -12.11 16.10 -4.08
C ARG A 7 -10.89 15.27 -3.67
N PRO A 8 -10.28 14.51 -4.60
CA PRO A 8 -9.16 13.61 -4.28
C PRO A 8 -8.00 14.32 -3.57
N GLY A 9 -7.64 15.52 -4.03
CA GLY A 9 -6.52 16.30 -3.47
C GLY A 9 -6.69 16.73 -2.01
N GLU A 10 -7.92 16.75 -1.49
CA GLU A 10 -8.19 17.04 -0.06
C GLU A 10 -8.25 15.74 0.79
N VAL A 11 -8.46 14.59 0.14
CA VAL A 11 -8.72 13.32 0.81
C VAL A 11 -7.48 12.42 0.84
N GLU A 12 -6.81 12.25 -0.29
CA GLU A 12 -5.68 11.32 -0.45
C GLU A 12 -4.50 11.65 0.48
N PRO A 13 -4.02 12.91 0.58
CA PRO A 13 -2.88 13.23 1.45
C PRO A 13 -3.18 12.95 2.93
N ARG A 14 -4.39 13.31 3.37
CA ARG A 14 -4.84 13.10 4.77
C ARG A 14 -4.93 11.63 5.14
N ILE A 15 -5.43 10.79 4.23
CA ILE A 15 -5.54 9.34 4.45
C ILE A 15 -4.15 8.71 4.47
N TYR A 16 -3.30 9.08 3.52
CA TYR A 16 -1.93 8.54 3.42
C TYR A 16 -1.13 8.86 4.68
N GLU A 17 -1.13 10.12 5.12
CA GLU A 17 -0.46 10.56 6.34
C GLU A 17 -0.97 9.79 7.58
N ALA A 18 -2.28 9.53 7.67
CA ALA A 18 -2.84 8.74 8.76
C ALA A 18 -2.33 7.28 8.74
N TRP A 19 -2.18 6.66 7.57
CA TRP A 19 -1.64 5.31 7.44
C TRP A 19 -0.15 5.23 7.80
N GLU A 20 0.64 6.23 7.41
CA GLU A 20 2.05 6.32 7.81
C GLU A 20 2.19 6.48 9.32
N LYS A 21 1.46 7.43 9.93
CA LYS A 21 1.52 7.70 11.38
C LYS A 21 1.09 6.51 12.24
N THR A 22 0.22 5.65 11.73
CA THR A 22 -0.27 4.47 12.44
C THR A 22 0.60 3.24 12.21
N GLY A 23 1.65 3.34 11.39
CA GLY A 23 2.53 2.22 11.06
C GLY A 23 1.81 1.10 10.29
N LEU A 24 0.65 1.39 9.68
CA LEU A 24 -0.19 0.38 9.06
C LEU A 24 0.50 -0.35 7.92
N PHE A 25 1.52 0.24 7.29
CA PHE A 25 2.28 -0.38 6.22
C PHE A 25 3.21 -1.50 6.70
N ALA A 26 3.66 -1.48 7.95
CA ALA A 26 4.56 -2.48 8.47
C ALA A 26 3.84 -3.83 8.71
N PRO A 27 4.54 -4.97 8.52
CA PRO A 27 4.06 -6.25 9.05
C PRO A 27 3.95 -6.16 10.57
N ARG A 28 2.98 -6.86 11.15
CA ARG A 28 2.76 -6.87 12.60
C ARG A 28 3.62 -7.89 13.34
N MET A 29 4.13 -8.90 12.63
CA MET A 29 4.93 -10.00 13.19
C MET A 29 4.24 -10.67 14.40
N GLU A 30 2.91 -10.76 14.36
CA GLU A 30 2.11 -11.40 15.42
C GLU A 30 2.15 -12.92 15.28
N GLU A 31 2.34 -13.62 16.39
CA GLU A 31 2.33 -15.08 16.44
C GLU A 31 0.98 -15.64 15.94
N GLY A 32 1.03 -16.71 15.14
CA GLY A 32 -0.16 -17.34 14.56
C GLY A 32 -0.68 -16.71 13.26
N ARG A 33 -0.14 -15.56 12.81
CA ARG A 33 -0.48 -15.02 11.48
C ARG A 33 0.36 -15.68 10.39
N VAL A 34 -0.28 -16.04 9.29
CA VAL A 34 0.41 -16.62 8.12
C VAL A 34 1.09 -15.50 7.32
N PRO A 35 2.42 -15.55 7.11
CA PRO A 35 3.12 -14.55 6.31
C PRO A 35 2.62 -14.49 4.87
N TRP A 36 2.70 -13.32 4.25
CA TRP A 36 2.46 -13.10 2.84
C TRP A 36 3.34 -11.95 2.36
N CYS A 37 4.13 -12.15 1.32
CA CYS A 37 5.13 -11.18 0.90
C CYS A 37 5.11 -10.98 -0.61
N ILE A 38 5.26 -9.74 -1.05
CA ILE A 38 5.61 -9.38 -2.42
C ILE A 38 6.90 -8.56 -2.37
N MET A 39 7.87 -8.97 -3.18
CA MET A 39 9.07 -8.19 -3.46
C MET A 39 8.76 -7.22 -4.60
N MET A 40 8.95 -5.93 -4.35
CA MET A 40 9.06 -4.94 -5.41
C MET A 40 10.41 -5.19 -6.11
N PRO A 41 10.43 -5.35 -7.44
CA PRO A 41 11.70 -5.45 -8.14
C PRO A 41 12.46 -4.14 -7.89
N PRO A 42 13.74 -4.18 -7.51
CA PRO A 42 14.50 -2.97 -7.22
C PRO A 42 14.45 -2.04 -8.44
N PRO A 43 14.03 -0.77 -8.26
CA PRO A 43 13.90 0.12 -9.39
C PRO A 43 15.28 0.36 -10.00
N ASN A 44 15.38 0.22 -11.32
CA ASN A 44 16.52 0.78 -12.03
C ASN A 44 16.46 2.31 -11.85
N VAL A 45 17.43 2.89 -11.17
CA VAL A 45 17.48 4.33 -10.85
C VAL A 45 17.88 5.11 -12.11
N THR A 46 17.00 5.14 -13.12
CA THR A 46 17.28 5.72 -14.44
C THR A 46 16.29 6.80 -14.87
N GLY A 47 15.28 7.16 -14.06
CA GLY A 47 14.34 8.22 -14.41
C GLY A 47 13.08 8.29 -13.55
N SER A 48 12.02 8.89 -14.11
CA SER A 48 10.71 9.05 -13.47
C SER A 48 9.82 7.82 -13.64
N LEU A 49 8.84 7.65 -12.74
CA LEU A 49 7.84 6.59 -12.86
C LEU A 49 6.91 6.84 -14.07
N HIS A 50 6.80 5.86 -14.96
CA HIS A 50 5.79 5.80 -16.02
C HIS A 50 4.58 4.90 -15.66
N MET A 51 3.53 4.91 -16.50
CA MET A 51 2.29 4.14 -16.33
C MET A 51 2.49 2.63 -16.09
N GLY A 52 3.54 2.03 -16.65
CA GLY A 52 3.90 0.63 -16.34
C GLY A 52 4.15 0.39 -14.83
N HIS A 53 4.86 1.31 -14.15
CA HIS A 53 5.05 1.23 -12.70
C HIS A 53 3.73 1.39 -11.96
N ALA A 54 2.91 2.37 -12.37
CA ALA A 54 1.60 2.59 -11.77
C ALA A 54 0.74 1.32 -11.83
N LEU A 55 0.71 0.63 -12.99
CA LEU A 55 -0.01 -0.63 -13.14
C LEU A 55 0.54 -1.72 -12.22
N THR A 56 1.86 -1.98 -12.28
CA THR A 56 2.47 -3.06 -11.50
C THR A 56 2.35 -2.82 -9.99
N PHE A 57 2.64 -1.61 -9.51
CA PHE A 57 2.58 -1.27 -8.09
C PHE A 57 1.15 -1.26 -7.56
N THR A 58 0.17 -0.81 -8.35
CA THR A 58 -1.24 -0.84 -7.94
C THR A 58 -1.74 -2.27 -7.77
N ILE A 59 -1.39 -3.19 -8.67
CA ILE A 59 -1.75 -4.61 -8.55
C ILE A 59 -1.13 -5.21 -7.28
N GLN A 60 0.16 -4.94 -7.04
CA GLN A 60 0.85 -5.42 -5.84
C GLN A 60 0.20 -4.88 -4.56
N ASP A 61 -0.04 -3.56 -4.47
CA ASP A 61 -0.67 -2.91 -3.32
C ASP A 61 -2.09 -3.45 -3.06
N ALA A 62 -2.89 -3.69 -4.10
CA ALA A 62 -4.22 -4.28 -3.98
C ALA A 62 -4.17 -5.69 -3.35
N LEU A 63 -3.21 -6.53 -3.78
CA LEU A 63 -3.00 -7.86 -3.20
C LEU A 63 -2.53 -7.78 -1.74
N VAL A 64 -1.62 -6.85 -1.42
CA VAL A 64 -1.14 -6.60 -0.05
C VAL A 64 -2.31 -6.25 0.86
N ARG A 65 -3.15 -5.30 0.46
CA ARG A 65 -4.33 -4.87 1.24
C ARG A 65 -5.32 -6.01 1.41
N PHE A 66 -5.61 -6.73 0.34
CA PHE A 66 -6.53 -7.88 0.37
C PHE A 66 -6.07 -8.93 1.38
N HIS A 67 -4.80 -9.34 1.33
CA HIS A 67 -4.27 -10.35 2.24
C HIS A 67 -4.16 -9.85 3.69
N ARG A 68 -3.84 -8.57 3.90
CA ARG A 68 -3.83 -7.94 5.23
C ARG A 68 -5.23 -7.95 5.85
N MET A 69 -6.25 -7.59 5.07
CA MET A 69 -7.66 -7.63 5.50
C MET A 69 -8.15 -9.06 5.79
N ARG A 70 -7.52 -10.07 5.18
CA ARG A 70 -7.75 -11.49 5.49
C ARG A 70 -6.96 -12.01 6.71
N GLY A 71 -6.28 -11.13 7.44
CA GLY A 71 -5.55 -11.48 8.66
C GLY A 71 -4.15 -12.05 8.43
N ARG A 72 -3.65 -12.05 7.20
CA ARG A 72 -2.25 -12.45 6.93
C ARG A 72 -1.30 -11.35 7.38
N ASP A 73 -0.08 -11.75 7.73
CA ASP A 73 0.98 -10.79 8.02
C ASP A 73 1.69 -10.41 6.73
N THR A 74 1.43 -9.19 6.24
CA THR A 74 1.80 -8.80 4.89
C THR A 74 3.02 -7.89 4.86
N LEU A 75 4.00 -8.23 4.03
CA LEU A 75 5.17 -7.41 3.71
C LEU A 75 5.18 -7.08 2.21
N TRP A 76 5.16 -5.79 1.88
CA TRP A 76 5.49 -5.31 0.54
C TRP A 76 6.87 -4.69 0.61
N GLN A 77 7.89 -5.42 0.19
CA GLN A 77 9.28 -5.01 0.33
C GLN A 77 9.69 -4.17 -0.88
N PRO A 78 9.99 -2.87 -0.73
CA PRO A 78 10.53 -2.04 -1.80
C PRO A 78 11.95 -2.47 -2.19
#